data_AF-A0AB39TED8-F1
#
_entry.id   AF-A0AB39TED8-F1
#
_cell.length_a   1.000
_cell.length_b   1.000
_cell.length_c   1.000
_cell.angle_alpha   90.00
_cell.angle_beta   90.00
_cell.angle_gamma   90.00
#
_symmetry.space_group_name_H-M   'P 1'
#
loop_
_entity.id
_entity.type
_entity.pdbx_description
1 polymer ?
#
loop_
_entity_poly.entity_id
_entity_poly.type
_entity_poly.pdbx_seq_one_letter_code
_entity_poly.pdbx_strand_id
1 'polypeptide(L)'
;MPENRTSIIRSAPRLGRRLLSAALALPLATGGLLAGGLLAAAPARAATAPSGPTASVTLGDSYISGEAGRWKGNSADSTGGRTGTDRAWTGSSYDPSLVYGTTAASGCDRSDVAEVLGAPTVAQKQINLACSGAVTANVFRASNGGQAYKGEAPQADQLATVAAQNNVKLITLSIGGNDLGFSDVISTCVQDYLVWYSYCHGSQQSAIDAKMPAAMAGVGKAIDEIRAVMANAGYAQGDYRLVLQSYPSPIPRSAEMRYPESGWSRSDTGGCPFWNGDADWARDSMVPQISTALAGVAAGKGVQFLDLSNLLQGHEVCSTSAQQPTASTPPSATTGEWARFLDGGLNTTQGALQESMHPNYYGQQALGSCLTLLWAKPSGNYACRNTAGRDASGMYLTAR
;
A
#
# COMPACT_ATOMS: atom_id res chain seq x y z
N MET A 1 5.31 53.41 -51.57
CA MET A 1 5.05 54.52 -50.64
C MET A 1 4.91 53.94 -49.24
N PRO A 2 5.51 54.58 -48.22
CA PRO A 2 5.99 54.00 -46.94
C PRO A 2 4.95 54.26 -45.81
N GLU A 3 5.08 53.93 -44.52
CA GLU A 3 6.15 53.92 -43.50
C GLU A 3 5.78 52.87 -42.43
N ASN A 4 6.66 52.03 -41.89
CA ASN A 4 7.82 52.27 -41.01
C ASN A 4 7.46 52.90 -39.64
N ARG A 5 7.59 52.14 -38.54
CA ARG A 5 8.25 52.59 -37.29
C ARG A 5 8.41 51.47 -36.26
N THR A 6 9.67 51.04 -36.17
CA THR A 6 10.38 50.45 -35.04
C THR A 6 10.33 51.37 -33.80
N SER A 7 10.32 50.80 -32.58
CA SER A 7 11.18 51.33 -31.51
C SER A 7 11.40 50.32 -30.37
N ILE A 8 12.68 50.24 -30.00
CA ILE A 8 13.34 49.44 -28.97
C ILE A 8 13.78 50.42 -27.87
N ILE A 9 13.51 50.20 -26.57
CA ILE A 9 14.30 50.73 -25.43
C ILE A 9 14.08 49.80 -24.21
N ARG A 10 15.00 48.92 -23.79
CA ARG A 10 16.21 49.05 -22.93
C ARG A 10 16.00 49.53 -21.47
N SER A 11 16.18 48.58 -20.55
CA SER A 11 17.03 48.55 -19.34
C SER A 11 16.99 49.65 -18.24
N ALA A 12 16.64 49.22 -17.01
CA ALA A 12 17.18 49.43 -15.63
C ALA A 12 18.15 50.61 -15.28
N PRO A 13 18.54 50.82 -13.99
CA PRO A 13 17.88 50.78 -12.68
C PRO A 13 18.04 52.14 -11.93
N ARG A 14 17.43 52.32 -10.74
CA ARG A 14 17.85 53.40 -9.82
C ARG A 14 17.89 52.94 -8.36
N LEU A 15 19.11 52.84 -7.83
CA LEU A 15 19.42 53.00 -6.41
C LEU A 15 19.30 54.49 -6.04
N GLY A 16 18.77 54.77 -4.85
CA GLY A 16 18.79 56.11 -4.24
C GLY A 16 18.65 56.01 -2.72
N ARG A 17 19.65 56.53 -2.01
CA ARG A 17 19.99 56.37 -0.60
C ARG A 17 19.41 57.52 0.26
N ARG A 18 19.16 57.22 1.55
CA ARG A 18 19.20 58.10 2.75
C ARG A 18 18.02 59.11 2.87
N LEU A 19 17.42 59.30 4.04
CA LEU A 19 18.01 59.91 5.24
C LEU A 19 17.32 59.46 6.54
N LEU A 20 18.12 59.35 7.59
CA LEU A 20 17.69 59.28 8.99
C LEU A 20 17.15 60.64 9.44
N SER A 21 16.06 60.64 10.20
CA SER A 21 15.74 61.70 11.16
C SER A 21 15.31 61.05 12.47
N ALA A 22 16.17 61.21 13.48
CA ALA A 22 15.89 60.89 14.87
C ALA A 22 14.99 61.98 15.47
N ALA A 23 13.97 61.59 16.23
CA ALA A 23 13.32 62.47 17.19
C ALA A 23 13.10 61.67 18.48
N LEU A 24 13.85 62.05 19.52
CA LEU A 24 13.62 61.66 20.90
C LEU A 24 12.28 62.23 21.38
N ALA A 25 11.46 61.39 22.01
CA ALA A 25 10.54 61.81 23.07
C ALA A 25 10.23 60.63 24.00
N LEU A 26 10.56 60.79 25.28
CA LEU A 26 10.24 59.90 26.40
C LEU A 26 9.88 60.82 27.59
N PRO A 27 9.22 60.36 28.66
CA PRO A 27 7.99 59.57 28.76
C PRO A 27 6.91 60.33 29.58
N LEU A 28 5.65 59.89 29.51
CA LEU A 28 4.66 60.18 30.56
C LEU A 28 4.17 58.83 31.11
N ALA A 29 4.64 58.51 32.31
CA ALA A 29 4.25 57.35 33.07
C ALA A 29 2.87 57.58 33.72
N THR A 30 1.90 56.76 33.37
CA THR A 30 0.68 56.56 34.17
C THR A 30 0.67 55.11 34.63
N GLY A 31 0.87 54.92 35.94
CA GLY A 31 0.85 53.63 36.60
C GLY A 31 -0.58 53.10 36.68
N GLY A 32 -0.90 52.13 35.82
CA GLY A 32 -2.05 51.24 35.98
C GLY A 32 -1.61 49.97 36.71
N LEU A 33 -1.97 49.84 37.98
CA LEU A 33 -1.89 48.59 38.74
C LEU A 33 -2.88 47.57 38.14
N LEU A 34 -2.41 46.77 37.19
CA LEU A 34 -3.10 45.55 36.76
C LEU A 34 -2.71 44.44 37.74
N ALA A 35 -3.66 44.06 38.60
CA ALA A 35 -3.58 42.84 39.39
C ALA A 35 -3.53 41.64 38.44
N GLY A 36 -2.32 41.13 38.21
CA GLY A 36 -2.09 39.89 37.47
C GLY A 36 -2.63 38.71 38.27
N GLY A 37 -3.87 38.32 37.97
CA GLY A 37 -4.40 37.02 38.37
C GLY A 37 -3.58 35.92 37.68
N LEU A 38 -2.67 35.30 38.43
CA LEU A 38 -2.05 34.02 38.08
C LEU A 38 -3.17 32.97 38.04
N LEU A 39 -3.82 32.82 36.88
CA LEU A 39 -4.57 31.62 36.56
C LEU A 39 -3.54 30.49 36.44
N ALA A 40 -3.36 29.75 37.54
CA ALA A 40 -2.67 28.48 37.50
C ALA A 40 -3.40 27.59 36.49
N ALA A 41 -2.82 27.41 35.31
CA ALA A 41 -3.29 26.41 34.37
C ALA A 41 -3.26 25.06 35.09
N ALA A 42 -4.44 24.46 35.30
CA ALA A 42 -4.51 23.10 35.78
C ALA A 42 -3.61 22.23 34.88
N PRO A 43 -2.79 21.31 35.44
CA PRO A 43 -1.98 20.44 34.60
C PRO A 43 -2.94 19.73 33.65
N ALA A 44 -2.69 19.87 32.35
CA ALA A 44 -3.40 19.11 31.34
C ALA A 44 -3.27 17.64 31.73
N ARG A 45 -4.38 17.05 32.16
CA ARG A 45 -4.46 15.64 32.50
C ARG A 45 -3.97 14.90 31.27
N ALA A 46 -2.83 14.23 31.35
CA ALA A 46 -2.32 13.44 30.25
C ALA A 46 -3.48 12.55 29.78
N ALA A 47 -3.94 12.75 28.55
CA ALA A 47 -4.96 11.91 27.96
C ALA A 47 -4.36 10.50 27.95
N THR A 48 -4.80 9.66 28.88
CA THR A 48 -4.40 8.26 28.91
C THR A 48 -5.10 7.60 27.75
N ALA A 49 -4.34 6.93 26.87
CA ALA A 49 -4.90 6.14 25.78
C ALA A 49 -6.12 5.33 26.27
N PRO A 50 -7.20 5.26 25.48
CA PRO A 50 -8.44 4.59 25.87
C PRO A 50 -8.21 3.20 26.47
N SER A 51 -8.93 2.91 27.56
CA SER A 51 -8.93 1.60 28.18
C SER A 51 -9.63 0.59 27.27
N GLY A 52 -9.10 -0.63 27.19
CA GLY A 52 -9.64 -1.68 26.32
C GLY A 52 -8.58 -2.71 25.93
N PRO A 53 -8.96 -3.76 25.20
CA PRO A 53 -8.01 -4.72 24.67
C PRO A 53 -7.04 -4.02 23.70
N THR A 54 -5.80 -4.47 23.68
CA THR A 54 -4.84 -3.99 22.69
C THR A 54 -5.30 -4.35 21.28
N ALA A 55 -5.07 -3.46 20.31
CA ALA A 55 -5.45 -3.70 18.92
C ALA A 55 -4.31 -3.41 17.93
N SER A 56 -4.24 -4.23 16.88
CA SER A 56 -3.48 -4.00 15.65
C SER A 56 -4.47 -3.71 14.54
N VAL A 57 -4.32 -2.58 13.85
CA VAL A 57 -5.28 -2.10 12.84
C VAL A 57 -4.58 -1.90 11.51
N THR A 58 -5.22 -2.31 10.44
CA THR A 58 -4.74 -2.11 9.07
C THR A 58 -5.71 -1.22 8.30
N LEU A 59 -5.16 -0.26 7.56
CA LEU A 59 -5.86 0.61 6.61
C LEU A 59 -5.13 0.52 5.27
N GLY A 60 -5.84 0.71 4.17
CA GLY A 60 -5.22 0.71 2.86
C GLY A 60 -6.08 0.13 1.74
N ASP A 61 -5.37 -0.31 0.71
CA ASP A 61 -5.92 -0.89 -0.50
C ASP A 61 -5.93 -2.42 -0.50
N SER A 62 -6.10 -2.96 -1.70
CA SER A 62 -6.12 -4.38 -2.06
C SER A 62 -5.01 -5.24 -1.49
N TYR A 63 -3.76 -4.75 -1.46
CA TYR A 63 -2.63 -5.60 -1.06
C TYR A 63 -2.73 -5.97 0.41
N ILE A 64 -3.03 -5.00 1.25
CA ILE A 64 -3.11 -5.16 2.70
C ILE A 64 -4.50 -5.62 3.16
N SER A 65 -5.54 -5.44 2.33
CA SER A 65 -6.87 -6.01 2.58
C SER A 65 -6.90 -7.53 2.40
N GLY A 66 -5.95 -8.09 1.65
CA GLY A 66 -5.89 -9.50 1.34
C GLY A 66 -6.71 -9.90 0.13
N GLU A 67 -6.80 -9.05 -0.90
CA GLU A 67 -7.69 -9.24 -2.06
C GLU A 67 -7.56 -10.60 -2.74
N ALA A 68 -6.37 -11.21 -2.80
CA ALA A 68 -6.19 -12.54 -3.39
C ALA A 68 -6.07 -13.68 -2.36
N GLY A 69 -6.40 -13.44 -1.09
CA GLY A 69 -6.26 -14.41 0.00
C GLY A 69 -7.08 -15.68 -0.19
N ARG A 70 -8.03 -15.70 -1.14
CA ARG A 70 -8.77 -16.89 -1.59
C ARG A 70 -7.88 -17.96 -2.23
N TRP A 71 -6.76 -17.57 -2.82
CA TRP A 71 -5.97 -18.47 -3.68
C TRP A 71 -4.76 -19.06 -2.96
N LYS A 72 -4.70 -20.39 -2.81
CA LYS A 72 -3.53 -21.14 -2.34
C LYS A 72 -2.62 -21.48 -3.52
N GLY A 73 -1.94 -20.49 -4.08
CA GLY A 73 -1.19 -20.66 -5.33
C GLY A 73 -2.08 -20.57 -6.57
N ASN A 74 -1.56 -21.01 -7.71
CA ASN A 74 -2.19 -20.84 -9.01
C ASN A 74 -2.27 -22.17 -9.77
N SER A 75 -3.42 -22.50 -10.35
CA SER A 75 -3.57 -23.69 -11.19
C SER A 75 -4.04 -23.31 -12.59
N ALA A 76 -3.47 -23.96 -13.61
CA ALA A 76 -3.98 -23.89 -14.98
C ALA A 76 -5.32 -24.65 -15.14
N ASP A 77 -5.66 -25.55 -14.21
CA ASP A 77 -6.97 -26.22 -14.18
C ASP A 77 -8.06 -25.21 -13.80
N SER A 78 -8.98 -24.98 -14.73
CA SER A 78 -10.16 -24.13 -14.57
C SER A 78 -11.44 -24.94 -14.29
N THR A 79 -11.33 -26.08 -13.61
CA THR A 79 -12.48 -26.84 -13.06
C THR A 79 -12.39 -27.11 -11.55
N GLY A 80 -13.54 -27.42 -10.92
CA GLY A 80 -13.67 -27.78 -9.50
C GLY A 80 -12.89 -26.87 -8.52
N GLY A 81 -12.24 -27.48 -7.53
CA GLY A 81 -11.44 -26.78 -6.52
C GLY A 81 -10.12 -26.16 -7.02
N ARG A 82 -9.93 -26.05 -8.34
CA ARG A 82 -8.73 -25.49 -8.99
C ARG A 82 -7.44 -26.13 -8.48
N THR A 83 -7.41 -27.46 -8.51
CA THR A 83 -6.35 -28.29 -7.93
C THR A 83 -6.06 -27.99 -6.45
N GLY A 84 -7.10 -27.66 -5.69
CA GLY A 84 -7.01 -27.31 -4.27
C GLY A 84 -6.55 -25.88 -3.99
N THR A 85 -6.38 -25.04 -5.03
CA THR A 85 -5.99 -23.63 -4.87
C THR A 85 -7.15 -22.75 -4.42
N ASP A 86 -8.39 -23.06 -4.80
CA ASP A 86 -9.53 -22.17 -4.56
C ASP A 86 -10.19 -22.45 -3.21
N ARG A 87 -9.97 -21.56 -2.24
CA ARG A 87 -10.56 -21.66 -0.89
C ARG A 87 -12.07 -21.39 -0.85
N ALA A 88 -12.66 -20.86 -1.92
CA ALA A 88 -14.10 -20.64 -2.03
C ALA A 88 -14.85 -21.88 -2.54
N TRP A 89 -14.15 -22.92 -2.99
CA TRP A 89 -14.79 -24.13 -3.52
C TRP A 89 -15.51 -24.92 -2.42
N THR A 90 -16.81 -25.15 -2.59
CA THR A 90 -17.69 -25.86 -1.64
C THR A 90 -17.82 -27.35 -1.93
N GLY A 91 -17.20 -27.85 -3.01
CA GLY A 91 -17.40 -29.20 -3.54
C GLY A 91 -18.32 -29.25 -4.76
N SER A 92 -19.15 -28.22 -4.97
CA SER A 92 -20.04 -28.10 -6.14
C SER A 92 -20.20 -26.68 -6.69
N SER A 93 -19.89 -25.66 -5.89
CA SER A 93 -19.97 -24.24 -6.26
C SER A 93 -18.84 -23.43 -5.63
N TYR A 94 -18.80 -22.13 -5.90
CA TYR A 94 -17.87 -21.20 -5.27
C TYR A 94 -18.62 -20.24 -4.36
N ASP A 95 -18.16 -20.10 -3.13
CA ASP A 95 -18.65 -19.15 -2.15
C ASP A 95 -17.50 -18.27 -1.62
N PRO A 96 -17.24 -17.11 -2.23
CA PRO A 96 -16.21 -16.18 -1.79
C PRO A 96 -16.44 -15.63 -0.37
N SER A 97 -17.66 -15.72 0.19
CA SER A 97 -17.94 -15.28 1.56
C SER A 97 -17.22 -16.14 2.60
N LEU A 98 -16.80 -17.35 2.25
CA LEU A 98 -15.94 -18.19 3.09
C LEU A 98 -14.55 -17.57 3.33
N VAL A 99 -14.12 -16.66 2.46
CA VAL A 99 -12.80 -16.00 2.53
C VAL A 99 -12.95 -14.53 2.92
N TYR A 100 -13.89 -13.81 2.29
CA TYR A 100 -14.05 -12.36 2.45
C TYR A 100 -15.17 -11.99 3.44
N GLY A 101 -15.87 -12.98 3.99
CA GLY A 101 -17.02 -12.76 4.88
C GLY A 101 -18.09 -11.91 4.21
N THR A 102 -18.66 -10.98 4.98
CA THR A 102 -19.71 -10.06 4.49
C THR A 102 -19.23 -9.08 3.42
N THR A 103 -17.91 -8.86 3.31
CA THR A 103 -17.33 -7.92 2.34
C THR A 103 -17.31 -8.47 0.91
N ALA A 104 -17.49 -9.78 0.74
CA ALA A 104 -17.62 -10.41 -0.59
C ALA A 104 -18.72 -9.74 -1.43
N ALA A 105 -19.82 -9.33 -0.79
CA ALA A 105 -20.97 -8.74 -1.48
C ALA A 105 -20.72 -7.33 -2.01
N SER A 106 -19.88 -6.53 -1.33
CA SER A 106 -19.53 -5.18 -1.77
C SER A 106 -18.31 -5.14 -2.69
N GLY A 107 -17.59 -6.26 -2.81
CA GLY A 107 -16.29 -6.36 -3.48
C GLY A 107 -15.18 -5.64 -2.72
N CYS A 108 -15.41 -5.24 -1.47
CA CYS A 108 -14.39 -4.64 -0.60
C CYS A 108 -13.56 -5.77 0.01
N ASP A 109 -12.92 -6.58 -0.83
CA ASP A 109 -12.39 -7.88 -0.44
C ASP A 109 -11.43 -7.77 0.76
N ARG A 110 -11.88 -8.29 1.91
CA ARG A 110 -11.11 -8.42 3.15
C ARG A 110 -10.93 -9.88 3.51
N SER A 111 -9.78 -10.44 3.18
CA SER A 111 -9.56 -11.86 3.44
C SER A 111 -9.35 -12.13 4.93
N ASP A 112 -9.88 -13.27 5.37
CA ASP A 112 -9.60 -13.90 6.66
C ASP A 112 -8.12 -14.23 6.92
N VAL A 113 -7.26 -14.12 5.90
CA VAL A 113 -5.79 -14.24 6.05
C VAL A 113 -5.02 -12.96 5.79
N ALA A 114 -5.69 -11.82 5.67
CA ALA A 114 -5.01 -10.52 5.53
C ALA A 114 -3.91 -10.35 6.58
N GLU A 115 -2.81 -9.68 6.21
CA GLU A 115 -1.58 -9.52 7.02
C GLU A 115 -1.84 -9.33 8.53
N VAL A 116 -2.74 -8.42 8.89
CA VAL A 116 -3.04 -8.10 10.29
C VAL A 116 -3.58 -9.31 11.07
N LEU A 117 -4.41 -10.14 10.44
CA LEU A 117 -4.98 -11.36 11.03
C LEU A 117 -3.92 -12.46 11.14
N GLY A 118 -2.96 -12.48 10.22
CA GLY A 118 -1.78 -13.36 10.25
C GLY A 118 -0.73 -13.01 11.30
N ALA A 119 -0.91 -11.92 12.06
CA ALA A 119 0.01 -11.44 13.09
C ALA A 119 -0.63 -11.40 14.50
N PRO A 120 -1.12 -12.54 15.04
CA PRO A 120 -1.94 -12.58 16.25
C PRO A 120 -1.18 -12.16 17.52
N THR A 121 0.15 -12.24 17.54
CA THR A 121 0.95 -11.89 18.72
C THR A 121 1.21 -10.40 18.87
N VAL A 122 0.79 -9.58 17.90
CA VAL A 122 0.98 -8.11 17.95
C VAL A 122 0.06 -7.48 18.99
N ALA A 123 -1.17 -7.98 19.14
CA ALA A 123 -2.20 -7.39 19.98
C ALA A 123 -3.29 -8.42 20.33
N GLN A 124 -4.20 -8.09 21.25
CA GLN A 124 -5.34 -8.95 21.60
C GLN A 124 -6.43 -8.98 20.52
N LYS A 125 -6.50 -7.94 19.68
CA LYS A 125 -7.41 -7.87 18.53
C LYS A 125 -6.67 -7.46 17.26
N GLN A 126 -7.06 -8.08 16.15
CA GLN A 126 -6.58 -7.78 14.81
C GLN A 126 -7.77 -7.25 14.00
N ILE A 127 -7.61 -6.06 13.41
CA ILE A 127 -8.72 -5.35 12.76
C ILE A 127 -8.27 -4.91 11.36
N ASN A 128 -8.97 -5.38 10.35
CA ASN A 128 -8.75 -5.00 8.96
C ASN A 128 -9.82 -3.98 8.52
N LEU A 129 -9.43 -2.72 8.32
CA LEU A 129 -10.28 -1.66 7.77
C LEU A 129 -9.96 -1.37 6.29
N ALA A 130 -8.90 -1.97 5.74
CA ALA A 130 -8.50 -1.80 4.36
C ALA A 130 -9.60 -2.30 3.41
N CYS A 131 -9.56 -1.85 2.16
CA CYS A 131 -10.57 -2.20 1.18
C CYS A 131 -9.94 -2.34 -0.19
N SER A 132 -10.19 -3.46 -0.88
CA SER A 132 -9.74 -3.66 -2.26
C SER A 132 -10.19 -2.51 -3.15
N GLY A 133 -9.28 -1.99 -3.98
CA GLY A 133 -9.54 -0.87 -4.90
C GLY A 133 -9.54 0.53 -4.27
N ALA A 134 -9.30 0.66 -2.95
CA ALA A 134 -9.23 1.96 -2.30
C ALA A 134 -8.06 2.82 -2.82
N VAL A 135 -8.31 4.12 -2.96
CA VAL A 135 -7.30 5.16 -3.17
C VAL A 135 -7.10 5.97 -1.90
N THR A 136 -6.09 6.86 -1.86
CA THR A 136 -5.79 7.68 -0.67
C THR A 136 -7.01 8.47 -0.16
N ALA A 137 -7.87 8.96 -1.05
CA ALA A 137 -9.10 9.68 -0.69
C ALA A 137 -10.10 8.85 0.14
N ASN A 138 -10.04 7.51 0.06
CA ASN A 138 -10.90 6.64 0.86
C ASN A 138 -10.36 6.43 2.28
N VAL A 139 -9.12 6.83 2.55
CA VAL A 139 -8.53 6.77 3.89
C VAL A 139 -8.87 8.02 4.69
N PHE A 140 -8.94 9.20 4.09
CA PHE A 140 -9.13 10.47 4.83
C PHE A 140 -10.43 10.48 5.64
N ARG A 141 -10.52 11.25 6.72
CA ARG A 141 -11.80 11.48 7.39
C ARG A 141 -12.76 12.21 6.45
N ALA A 142 -14.05 11.87 6.46
CA ALA A 142 -15.07 12.53 5.65
C ALA A 142 -15.09 14.05 5.88
N SER A 143 -14.89 14.46 7.13
CA SER A 143 -14.82 15.88 7.54
C SER A 143 -13.63 16.65 6.94
N ASN A 144 -12.66 15.95 6.34
CA ASN A 144 -11.52 16.57 5.64
C ASN A 144 -11.33 15.98 4.23
N GLY A 145 -12.43 15.83 3.49
CA GLY A 145 -12.42 15.44 2.08
C GLY A 145 -12.31 13.94 1.82
N GLY A 146 -12.50 13.10 2.84
CA GLY A 146 -12.59 11.66 2.68
C GLY A 146 -13.85 11.22 1.95
N GLN A 147 -13.72 10.13 1.19
CA GLN A 147 -14.80 9.59 0.37
C GLN A 147 -15.15 8.16 0.80
N ALA A 148 -16.44 7.94 1.04
CA ALA A 148 -16.98 6.60 1.21
C ALA A 148 -16.69 5.73 -0.03
N TYR A 149 -16.54 4.42 0.18
CA TYR A 149 -16.15 3.51 -0.88
C TYR A 149 -16.79 2.13 -0.68
N LYS A 150 -17.31 1.54 -1.76
CA LYS A 150 -17.99 0.23 -1.75
C LYS A 150 -19.00 0.05 -0.61
N GLY A 151 -19.77 1.10 -0.32
CA GLY A 151 -20.81 1.10 0.71
C GLY A 151 -20.31 1.35 2.14
N GLU A 152 -19.03 1.67 2.32
CA GLU A 152 -18.43 1.89 3.64
C GLU A 152 -17.96 3.32 3.84
N ALA A 153 -17.99 3.77 5.10
CA ALA A 153 -17.43 5.06 5.51
C ALA A 153 -15.91 5.11 5.24
N PRO A 154 -15.31 6.30 5.10
CA PRO A 154 -13.86 6.40 4.96
C PRO A 154 -13.11 5.72 6.10
N GLN A 155 -11.96 5.11 5.79
CA GLN A 155 -11.28 4.21 6.72
C GLN A 155 -10.80 4.92 7.99
N ALA A 156 -10.43 6.20 7.94
CA ALA A 156 -10.12 6.99 9.14
C ALA A 156 -11.34 7.19 10.06
N ASP A 157 -12.55 7.32 9.50
CA ASP A 157 -13.76 7.45 10.33
C ASP A 157 -14.10 6.10 10.99
N GLN A 158 -13.85 4.98 10.31
CA GLN A 158 -13.93 3.64 10.92
C GLN A 158 -12.88 3.48 12.03
N LEU A 159 -11.64 3.94 11.79
CA LEU A 159 -10.56 3.95 12.78
C LEU A 159 -10.93 4.75 14.03
N ALA A 160 -11.68 5.86 13.90
CA ALA A 160 -12.13 6.63 15.06
C ALA A 160 -12.99 5.79 16.03
N THR A 161 -13.87 4.95 15.48
CA THR A 161 -14.68 4.01 16.27
C THR A 161 -13.80 2.96 16.95
N VAL A 162 -12.83 2.41 16.22
CA VAL A 162 -11.88 1.41 16.74
C VAL A 162 -11.02 2.01 17.86
N ALA A 163 -10.48 3.21 17.65
CA ALA A 163 -9.59 3.90 18.58
C ALA A 163 -10.30 4.23 19.90
N ALA A 164 -11.59 4.59 19.85
CA ALA A 164 -12.40 4.86 21.04
C ALA A 164 -12.69 3.62 21.90
N GLN A 165 -12.58 2.41 21.34
CA GLN A 165 -13.00 1.16 21.99
C GLN A 165 -11.85 0.21 22.34
N ASN A 166 -10.63 0.54 21.94
CA ASN A 166 -9.47 -0.34 22.06
C ASN A 166 -8.26 0.48 22.50
N ASN A 167 -7.17 -0.19 22.87
CA ASN A 167 -5.86 0.41 23.08
C ASN A 167 -4.98 0.09 21.86
N VAL A 168 -5.11 0.88 20.80
CA VAL A 168 -4.41 0.64 19.52
C VAL A 168 -2.90 0.74 19.73
N LYS A 169 -2.17 -0.29 19.34
CA LYS A 169 -0.70 -0.40 19.49
C LYS A 169 0.05 -0.34 18.17
N LEU A 170 -0.58 -0.81 17.10
CA LEU A 170 -0.01 -0.81 15.76
C LEU A 170 -1.08 -0.39 14.76
N ILE A 171 -0.71 0.53 13.88
CA ILE A 171 -1.46 0.87 12.68
C ILE A 171 -0.54 0.62 11.49
N THR A 172 -0.99 -0.17 10.54
CA THR A 172 -0.28 -0.45 9.29
C THR A 172 -1.07 0.15 8.13
N LEU A 173 -0.36 0.86 7.25
CA LEU A 173 -0.92 1.52 6.07
C LEU A 173 -0.20 1.02 4.82
N SER A 174 -0.97 0.57 3.83
CA SER A 174 -0.52 0.34 2.45
C SER A 174 -1.51 1.00 1.50
N ILE A 175 -1.14 2.12 0.89
CA ILE A 175 -2.02 2.90 0.02
C ILE A 175 -1.20 3.68 -1.01
N GLY A 176 -1.83 4.04 -2.13
CA GLY A 176 -1.24 4.83 -3.20
C GLY A 176 -1.01 4.06 -4.51
N GLY A 177 -1.01 2.73 -4.48
CA GLY A 177 -0.89 1.92 -5.70
C GLY A 177 -2.02 2.17 -6.70
N ASN A 178 -3.26 2.29 -6.21
CA ASN A 178 -4.41 2.63 -7.04
C ASN A 178 -4.37 4.09 -7.53
N ASP A 179 -3.87 5.03 -6.72
CA ASP A 179 -3.67 6.44 -7.13
C ASP A 179 -2.63 6.56 -8.26
N LEU A 180 -1.64 5.67 -8.29
CA LEU A 180 -0.66 5.53 -9.39
C LEU A 180 -1.25 4.83 -10.63
N GLY A 181 -2.42 4.19 -10.51
CA GLY A 181 -3.05 3.44 -11.60
C GLY A 181 -2.35 2.11 -11.90
N PHE A 182 -1.90 1.38 -10.88
CA PHE A 182 -1.18 0.11 -11.08
C PHE A 182 -1.98 -0.93 -11.89
N SER A 183 -3.31 -0.97 -11.72
CA SER A 183 -4.20 -1.81 -12.55
C SER A 183 -4.16 -1.43 -14.03
N ASP A 184 -4.03 -0.14 -14.37
CA ASP A 184 -3.93 0.33 -15.75
C ASP A 184 -2.57 -0.05 -16.36
N VAL A 185 -1.50 0.01 -15.55
CA VAL A 185 -0.16 -0.44 -15.94
C VAL A 185 -0.19 -1.93 -16.30
N ILE A 186 -0.70 -2.77 -15.40
CA ILE A 186 -0.85 -4.21 -15.64
C ILE A 186 -1.67 -4.44 -16.91
N SER A 187 -2.85 -3.82 -17.01
CA SER A 187 -3.76 -4.02 -18.14
C SER A 187 -3.10 -3.63 -19.46
N THR A 188 -2.37 -2.52 -19.48
CA THR A 188 -1.68 -2.06 -20.69
C THR A 188 -0.56 -2.99 -21.09
N CYS A 189 0.29 -3.42 -20.15
CA CYS A 189 1.38 -4.36 -20.44
C CYS A 189 0.87 -5.73 -20.91
N VAL A 190 -0.23 -6.19 -20.34
CA VAL A 190 -0.90 -7.43 -20.78
C VAL A 190 -1.47 -7.29 -22.20
N GLN A 191 -2.11 -6.16 -22.52
CA GLN A 191 -2.62 -5.90 -23.87
C GLN A 191 -1.50 -5.76 -24.90
N ASP A 192 -0.43 -5.07 -24.54
CA ASP A 192 0.76 -4.90 -25.36
C ASP A 192 1.47 -6.24 -25.62
N TYR A 193 1.39 -7.19 -24.68
CA TYR A 193 1.83 -8.56 -24.88
C TYR A 193 0.90 -9.38 -25.80
N LEU A 194 -0.40 -9.43 -25.49
CA LEU A 194 -1.33 -10.36 -26.14
C LEU A 194 -1.84 -9.89 -27.51
N VAL A 195 -1.93 -8.58 -27.72
CA VAL A 195 -2.61 -7.97 -28.88
C VAL A 195 -1.64 -7.22 -29.76
N TRP A 196 -0.82 -6.35 -29.18
CA TRP A 196 -0.01 -5.40 -29.96
C TRP A 196 1.42 -5.86 -30.24
N TYR A 197 1.89 -6.89 -29.52
CA TYR A 197 3.24 -7.43 -29.61
C TYR A 197 4.32 -6.35 -29.46
N SER A 198 4.15 -5.48 -28.46
CA SER A 198 5.04 -4.35 -28.15
C SER A 198 5.36 -4.28 -26.65
N TYR A 199 6.39 -3.53 -26.28
CA TYR A 199 6.73 -3.27 -24.88
C TYR A 199 5.93 -2.09 -24.31
N CYS A 200 5.44 -2.21 -23.08
CA CYS A 200 4.69 -1.14 -22.40
C CYS A 200 5.58 -0.17 -21.62
N HIS A 201 6.76 -0.62 -21.15
CA HIS A 201 7.48 0.02 -20.05
C HIS A 201 7.78 1.52 -20.29
N GLY A 202 8.06 1.93 -21.54
CA GLY A 202 8.36 3.32 -21.86
C GLY A 202 7.18 4.27 -21.62
N SER A 203 5.98 3.88 -22.06
CA SER A 203 4.77 4.70 -21.86
C SER A 203 4.31 4.67 -20.40
N GLN A 204 4.40 3.50 -19.76
CA GLN A 204 3.97 3.32 -18.38
C GLN A 204 4.90 4.01 -17.37
N GLN A 205 6.21 4.05 -17.60
CA GLN A 205 7.14 4.84 -16.78
C GLN A 205 6.72 6.32 -16.74
N SER A 206 6.42 6.89 -17.91
CA SER A 206 5.99 8.30 -18.01
C SER A 206 4.66 8.54 -17.28
N ALA A 207 3.73 7.58 -17.34
CA ALA A 207 2.45 7.66 -16.65
C ALA A 207 2.60 7.59 -15.12
N ILE A 208 3.45 6.69 -14.62
CA ILE A 208 3.78 6.58 -13.19
C ILE A 208 4.45 7.87 -12.70
N ASP A 209 5.44 8.38 -13.42
CA ASP A 209 6.17 9.60 -13.06
C ASP A 209 5.23 10.81 -12.95
N ALA A 210 4.26 10.92 -13.86
CA ALA A 210 3.28 11.99 -13.85
C ALA A 210 2.33 11.92 -12.63
N LYS A 211 1.97 10.72 -12.18
CA LYS A 211 1.06 10.51 -11.04
C LYS A 211 1.77 10.52 -9.68
N MET A 212 3.07 10.23 -9.66
CA MET A 212 3.87 10.07 -8.44
C MET A 212 3.71 11.23 -7.44
N PRO A 213 3.83 12.52 -7.83
CA PRO A 213 3.74 13.62 -6.86
C PRO A 213 2.37 13.68 -6.15
N ALA A 214 1.28 13.51 -6.90
CA ALA A 214 -0.07 13.56 -6.37
C ALA A 214 -0.37 12.36 -5.47
N ALA A 215 0.01 11.14 -5.90
CA ALA A 215 -0.15 9.93 -5.11
C ALA A 215 0.59 10.04 -3.77
N MET A 216 1.86 10.45 -3.78
CA MET A 216 2.65 10.59 -2.55
C MET A 216 2.14 11.69 -1.62
N ALA A 217 1.62 12.79 -2.16
CA ALA A 217 0.92 13.80 -1.37
C ALA A 217 -0.34 13.24 -0.70
N GLY A 218 -1.11 12.41 -1.42
CA GLY A 218 -2.25 11.68 -0.89
C GLY A 218 -1.88 10.73 0.25
N VAL A 219 -0.80 9.94 0.09
CA VAL A 219 -0.27 9.05 1.15
C VAL A 219 0.14 9.87 2.38
N GLY A 220 0.83 10.99 2.18
CA GLY A 220 1.20 11.90 3.26
C GLY A 220 -0.02 12.43 4.01
N LYS A 221 -1.08 12.82 3.29
CA LYS A 221 -2.35 13.27 3.90
C LYS A 221 -3.05 12.13 4.63
N ALA A 222 -3.01 10.89 4.12
CA ALA A 222 -3.61 9.74 4.79
C ALA A 222 -2.98 9.51 6.18
N ILE A 223 -1.65 9.64 6.28
CA ILE A 223 -0.93 9.58 7.55
C ILE A 223 -1.35 10.71 8.50
N ASP A 224 -1.50 11.94 8.01
CA ASP A 224 -1.97 13.07 8.82
C ASP A 224 -3.40 12.84 9.35
N GLU A 225 -4.29 12.29 8.51
CA GLU A 225 -5.67 11.99 8.90
C GLU A 225 -5.75 10.89 9.95
N ILE A 226 -4.96 9.82 9.81
CA ILE A 226 -4.82 8.79 10.83
C ILE A 226 -4.36 9.40 12.16
N ARG A 227 -3.32 10.25 12.14
CA ARG A 227 -2.85 10.93 13.36
C ARG A 227 -3.91 11.81 13.99
N ALA A 228 -4.66 12.54 13.19
CA ALA A 228 -5.71 13.41 13.69
C ALA A 228 -6.86 12.60 14.32
N VAL A 229 -7.22 11.43 13.76
CA VAL A 229 -8.15 10.49 14.40
C VAL A 229 -7.63 10.04 15.76
N MET A 230 -6.38 9.58 15.81
CA MET A 230 -5.78 9.04 17.03
C MET A 230 -5.66 10.12 18.12
N ALA A 231 -5.23 11.33 17.76
CA ALA A 231 -5.17 12.46 18.68
C ALA A 231 -6.56 12.84 19.21
N ASN A 232 -7.58 12.87 18.36
CA ASN A 232 -8.96 13.12 18.76
C ASN A 232 -9.52 12.04 19.70
N ALA A 233 -9.05 10.79 19.55
CA ALA A 233 -9.37 9.68 20.44
C ALA A 233 -8.52 9.67 21.73
N GLY A 234 -7.65 10.67 21.93
CA GLY A 234 -6.86 10.84 23.15
C GLY A 234 -5.51 10.12 23.16
N TYR A 235 -5.04 9.61 22.01
CA TYR A 235 -3.71 9.00 21.90
C TYR A 235 -2.62 10.04 21.70
N ALA A 236 -1.53 9.92 22.45
CA ALA A 236 -0.27 10.54 22.10
C ALA A 236 0.42 9.76 20.96
N GLN A 237 1.29 10.44 20.21
CA GLN A 237 2.02 9.82 19.09
C GLN A 237 2.89 8.62 19.53
N GLY A 238 3.31 8.57 20.81
CA GLY A 238 4.09 7.47 21.36
C GLY A 238 3.26 6.26 21.82
N ASP A 239 1.93 6.36 21.84
CA ASP A 239 1.06 5.28 22.34
C ASP A 239 0.90 4.12 21.35
N TYR A 240 1.13 4.41 20.06
CA TYR A 240 0.99 3.49 18.94
C TYR A 240 2.11 3.68 17.92
N ARG A 241 2.44 2.60 17.20
CA ARG A 241 3.32 2.64 16.02
C ARG A 241 2.46 2.82 14.77
N LEU A 242 2.86 3.73 13.89
CA LEU A 242 2.30 3.85 12.54
C LEU A 242 3.36 3.42 11.53
N VAL A 243 3.03 2.41 10.73
CA VAL A 243 3.90 1.81 9.71
C VAL A 243 3.30 2.06 8.33
N LEU A 244 4.07 2.67 7.44
CA LEU A 244 3.78 2.71 6.00
C LEU A 244 4.55 1.57 5.32
N GLN A 245 3.88 0.80 4.48
CA GLN A 245 4.49 -0.31 3.73
C GLN A 245 4.58 0.01 2.24
N SER A 246 5.60 -0.54 1.56
CA SER A 246 5.60 -0.61 0.09
C SER A 246 4.85 -1.85 -0.42
N TYR A 247 4.90 -2.08 -1.72
CA TYR A 247 4.28 -3.25 -2.37
C TYR A 247 5.36 -4.25 -2.79
N PRO A 248 5.07 -5.56 -2.75
CA PRO A 248 5.93 -6.56 -3.35
C PRO A 248 5.83 -6.55 -4.87
N SER A 249 6.89 -6.99 -5.55
CA SER A 249 6.83 -7.26 -6.99
C SER A 249 6.19 -8.64 -7.25
N PRO A 250 5.07 -8.73 -7.98
CA PRO A 250 4.34 -9.99 -8.19
C PRO A 250 4.91 -10.85 -9.33
N ILE A 251 5.81 -10.30 -10.14
CA ILE A 251 6.50 -10.98 -11.24
C ILE A 251 8.02 -10.92 -11.04
N PRO A 252 8.76 -11.95 -11.49
CA PRO A 252 10.21 -11.99 -11.35
C PRO A 252 10.88 -11.23 -12.50
N ARG A 253 12.22 -11.14 -12.47
CA ARG A 253 12.98 -10.71 -13.66
C ARG A 253 12.78 -11.71 -14.79
N SER A 254 13.01 -11.26 -16.02
CA SER A 254 12.93 -12.10 -17.22
C SER A 254 13.82 -13.34 -17.13
N ALA A 255 15.04 -13.21 -16.61
CA ALA A 255 15.98 -14.30 -16.40
C ALA A 255 15.52 -15.35 -15.38
N GLU A 256 14.53 -14.99 -14.55
CA GLU A 256 13.96 -15.84 -13.50
C GLU A 256 12.56 -16.36 -13.89
N MET A 257 12.05 -16.02 -15.09
CA MET A 257 10.76 -16.49 -15.61
C MET A 257 10.84 -17.89 -16.21
N ARG A 258 9.92 -18.77 -15.78
CA ARG A 258 9.83 -20.18 -16.19
C ARG A 258 9.45 -20.38 -17.65
N TYR A 259 8.69 -19.45 -18.23
CA TYR A 259 8.18 -19.52 -19.60
C TYR A 259 8.87 -18.49 -20.49
N PRO A 260 9.32 -18.84 -21.71
CA PRO A 260 9.88 -17.88 -22.63
C PRO A 260 8.82 -16.87 -23.09
N GLU A 261 9.25 -15.69 -23.56
CA GLU A 261 8.35 -14.66 -24.11
C GLU A 261 7.84 -15.01 -25.52
N SER A 262 8.40 -16.05 -26.13
CA SER A 262 7.93 -16.60 -27.40
C SER A 262 6.79 -17.60 -27.19
N GLY A 263 5.74 -17.50 -28.01
CA GLY A 263 4.59 -18.39 -27.96
C GLY A 263 3.63 -18.05 -26.81
N TRP A 264 2.73 -18.99 -26.49
CA TRP A 264 1.57 -18.74 -25.62
C TRP A 264 1.69 -19.31 -24.21
N SER A 265 2.77 -20.02 -23.88
CA SER A 265 2.90 -20.66 -22.55
C SER A 265 2.91 -19.68 -21.39
N ARG A 266 3.48 -18.48 -21.61
CA ARG A 266 3.53 -17.40 -20.61
C ARG A 266 2.14 -16.83 -20.29
N SER A 267 1.22 -16.80 -21.25
CA SER A 267 -0.18 -16.39 -21.07
C SER A 267 -1.05 -17.56 -20.59
N ASP A 268 -1.10 -18.64 -21.36
CA ASP A 268 -2.15 -19.66 -21.28
C ASP A 268 -1.93 -20.62 -20.12
N THR A 269 -0.68 -20.78 -19.68
CA THR A 269 -0.30 -21.64 -18.55
C THR A 269 0.28 -20.83 -17.41
N GLY A 270 1.16 -19.88 -17.72
CA GLY A 270 1.85 -19.09 -16.70
C GLY A 270 0.97 -18.05 -16.02
N GLY A 271 0.03 -17.43 -16.74
CA GLY A 271 -0.72 -16.29 -16.23
C GLY A 271 0.17 -15.07 -15.96
N CYS A 272 1.25 -14.89 -16.73
CA CYS A 272 2.17 -13.76 -16.60
C CYS A 272 2.56 -13.15 -17.96
N PRO A 273 1.58 -12.78 -18.83
CA PRO A 273 1.85 -12.29 -20.19
C PRO A 273 2.48 -10.89 -20.18
N PHE A 274 3.76 -10.83 -19.85
CA PHE A 274 4.60 -9.63 -19.85
C PHE A 274 5.83 -9.92 -20.69
N TRP A 275 6.30 -8.94 -21.47
CA TRP A 275 7.56 -9.09 -22.19
C TRP A 275 8.74 -9.07 -21.22
N ASN A 276 9.89 -9.62 -21.63
CA ASN A 276 11.08 -9.66 -20.79
C ASN A 276 11.49 -8.25 -20.31
N GLY A 277 11.53 -7.28 -21.23
CA GLY A 277 11.82 -5.88 -20.92
C GLY A 277 10.81 -5.23 -19.96
N ASP A 278 9.53 -5.60 -20.04
CA ASP A 278 8.49 -5.08 -19.14
C ASP A 278 8.63 -5.70 -17.73
N ALA A 279 8.94 -7.00 -17.64
CA ALA A 279 9.19 -7.69 -16.39
C ALA A 279 10.43 -7.13 -15.66
N ASP A 280 11.53 -6.94 -16.39
CA ASP A 280 12.77 -6.37 -15.85
C ASP A 280 12.56 -4.92 -15.39
N TRP A 281 11.86 -4.10 -16.19
CA TRP A 281 11.49 -2.74 -15.80
C TRP A 281 10.63 -2.71 -14.54
N ALA A 282 9.60 -3.54 -14.47
CA ALA A 282 8.71 -3.59 -13.31
C ALA A 282 9.49 -3.96 -12.04
N ARG A 283 10.37 -4.96 -12.14
CA ARG A 283 11.15 -5.48 -11.01
C ARG A 283 12.28 -4.55 -10.56
N ASP A 284 13.05 -4.02 -11.50
CA ASP A 284 14.31 -3.32 -11.17
C ASP A 284 14.19 -1.79 -11.21
N SER A 285 13.11 -1.24 -11.79
CA SER A 285 12.90 0.21 -11.88
C SER A 285 11.62 0.68 -11.20
N MET A 286 10.45 0.25 -11.67
CA MET A 286 9.16 0.78 -11.22
C MET A 286 8.90 0.49 -9.73
N VAL A 287 8.99 -0.78 -9.30
CA VAL A 287 8.73 -1.15 -7.90
C VAL A 287 9.73 -0.48 -6.93
N PRO A 288 11.05 -0.49 -7.18
CA PRO A 288 12.02 0.26 -6.37
C PRO A 288 11.76 1.77 -6.31
N GLN A 289 11.36 2.39 -7.42
CA GLN A 289 11.01 3.81 -7.48
C GLN A 289 9.83 4.13 -6.55
N ILE A 290 8.74 3.35 -6.64
CA ILE A 290 7.55 3.53 -5.79
C ILE A 290 7.91 3.30 -4.31
N SER A 291 8.66 2.25 -3.99
CA SER A 291 9.12 1.98 -2.62
C SER A 291 9.99 3.12 -2.07
N THR A 292 10.87 3.69 -2.89
CA THR A 292 11.70 4.83 -2.50
C THR A 292 10.85 6.07 -2.23
N ALA A 293 9.86 6.36 -3.07
CA ALA A 293 8.95 7.48 -2.90
C ALA A 293 8.11 7.36 -1.63
N LEU A 294 7.51 6.18 -1.38
CA LEU A 294 6.75 5.90 -0.16
C LEU A 294 7.63 6.04 1.09
N ALA A 295 8.87 5.56 1.05
CA ALA A 295 9.79 5.75 2.16
C ALA A 295 10.17 7.21 2.41
N GLY A 296 10.27 8.02 1.35
CA GLY A 296 10.43 9.47 1.45
C GLY A 296 9.24 10.10 2.19
N VAL A 297 8.01 9.67 1.88
CA VAL A 297 6.80 10.09 2.62
C VAL A 297 6.88 9.65 4.07
N ALA A 298 7.24 8.38 4.35
CA ALA A 298 7.36 7.87 5.71
C ALA A 298 8.37 8.68 6.54
N ALA A 299 9.55 8.95 5.97
CA ALA A 299 10.59 9.76 6.61
C ALA A 299 10.13 11.20 6.85
N GLY A 300 9.52 11.85 5.85
CA GLY A 300 9.00 13.21 5.97
C GLY A 300 7.86 13.34 6.99
N LYS A 301 7.10 12.27 7.21
CA LYS A 301 6.07 12.20 8.24
C LYS A 301 6.57 11.67 9.58
N GLY A 302 7.78 11.14 9.67
CA GLY A 302 8.30 10.49 10.88
C GLY A 302 7.46 9.27 11.31
N VAL A 303 7.06 8.46 10.34
CA VAL A 303 6.45 7.13 10.58
C VAL A 303 7.42 6.04 10.18
N GLN A 304 7.21 4.83 10.69
CA GLN A 304 8.05 3.69 10.37
C GLN A 304 7.79 3.23 8.93
N PHE A 305 8.81 2.76 8.23
CA PHE A 305 8.68 2.21 6.89
C PHE A 305 9.04 0.72 6.85
N LEU A 306 8.22 -0.08 6.16
CA LEU A 306 8.51 -1.47 5.85
C LEU A 306 8.55 -1.68 4.33
N ASP A 307 9.71 -2.05 3.83
CA ASP A 307 9.88 -2.37 2.41
C ASP A 307 9.51 -3.82 2.13
N LEU A 308 8.57 -4.02 1.23
CA LEU A 308 8.06 -5.31 0.79
C LEU A 308 8.52 -5.66 -0.64
N SER A 309 9.28 -4.81 -1.33
CA SER A 309 9.58 -4.96 -2.76
C SER A 309 10.21 -6.30 -3.16
N ASN A 310 11.00 -6.90 -2.26
CA ASN A 310 11.65 -8.21 -2.48
C ASN A 310 11.03 -9.36 -1.67
N LEU A 311 9.86 -9.14 -1.03
CA LEU A 311 9.21 -10.14 -0.18
C LEU A 311 8.89 -11.44 -0.95
N LEU A 312 8.52 -11.32 -2.23
CA LEU A 312 8.11 -12.45 -3.07
C LEU A 312 9.27 -13.07 -3.87
N GLN A 313 10.54 -12.70 -3.63
CA GLN A 313 11.68 -13.24 -4.40
C GLN A 313 11.67 -14.78 -4.46
N GLY A 314 11.61 -15.36 -5.66
CA GLY A 314 11.54 -16.80 -5.88
C GLY A 314 10.13 -17.41 -5.78
N HIS A 315 9.13 -16.63 -5.39
CA HIS A 315 7.73 -17.01 -5.24
C HIS A 315 6.79 -16.16 -6.10
N GLU A 316 7.32 -15.36 -7.01
CA GLU A 316 6.54 -14.57 -7.96
C GLU A 316 5.79 -15.46 -8.97
N VAL A 317 4.77 -14.90 -9.61
CA VAL A 317 4.07 -15.57 -10.70
C VAL A 317 5.07 -15.91 -11.80
N CYS A 318 5.08 -17.17 -12.25
CA CYS A 318 6.03 -17.69 -13.23
C CYS A 318 7.49 -17.75 -12.79
N SER A 319 7.82 -17.58 -11.51
CA SER A 319 9.19 -17.77 -11.04
C SER A 319 9.68 -19.20 -11.31
N THR A 320 10.93 -19.34 -11.74
CA THR A 320 11.62 -20.64 -11.89
C THR A 320 11.81 -21.37 -10.57
N SER A 321 11.77 -20.65 -9.45
CA SER A 321 11.85 -21.21 -8.08
C SER A 321 10.49 -21.59 -7.50
N ALA A 322 9.40 -21.26 -8.20
CA ALA A 322 8.04 -21.61 -7.82
C ALA A 322 7.44 -22.63 -8.80
N GLN A 323 6.32 -23.22 -8.41
CA GLN A 323 5.58 -24.23 -9.18
C GLN A 323 4.08 -24.03 -9.00
N GLN A 324 3.33 -24.35 -10.06
CA GLN A 324 1.87 -24.45 -10.01
C GLN A 324 1.47 -25.87 -9.59
N PRO A 325 0.48 -26.06 -8.70
CA PRO A 325 -0.07 -27.38 -8.39
C PRO A 325 -0.62 -28.11 -9.62
N THR A 326 -0.57 -29.44 -9.55
CA THR A 326 -1.12 -30.38 -10.53
C THR A 326 -1.92 -31.47 -9.82
N ALA A 327 -2.60 -32.35 -10.55
CA ALA A 327 -3.35 -33.46 -9.93
C ALA A 327 -2.51 -34.36 -9.01
N SER A 328 -1.18 -34.46 -9.25
CA SER A 328 -0.25 -35.23 -8.43
C SER A 328 0.61 -34.38 -7.48
N THR A 329 0.56 -33.05 -7.59
CA THR A 329 1.35 -32.11 -6.78
C THR A 329 0.43 -31.08 -6.15
N PRO A 330 0.11 -31.19 -4.84
CA PRO A 330 -0.81 -30.28 -4.19
C PRO A 330 -0.20 -28.87 -4.01
N PRO A 331 -1.03 -27.85 -3.73
CA PRO A 331 -0.56 -26.53 -3.34
C PRO A 331 0.41 -26.58 -2.16
N SER A 332 1.47 -25.76 -2.23
CA SER A 332 2.54 -25.76 -1.24
C SER A 332 2.97 -24.34 -0.91
N ALA A 333 3.16 -24.06 0.39
CA ALA A 333 3.69 -22.78 0.85
C ALA A 333 5.19 -22.60 0.53
N THR A 334 5.95 -23.69 0.40
CA THR A 334 7.41 -23.66 0.21
C THR A 334 7.85 -23.65 -1.24
N THR A 335 6.98 -24.09 -2.15
CA THR A 335 7.29 -24.19 -3.59
C THR A 335 6.24 -23.50 -4.47
N GLY A 336 5.15 -23.02 -3.91
CA GLY A 336 4.08 -22.35 -4.65
C GLY A 336 4.39 -20.89 -4.95
N GLU A 337 3.69 -20.36 -5.95
CA GLU A 337 3.63 -18.92 -6.22
C GLU A 337 2.83 -18.22 -5.11
N TRP A 338 3.30 -17.08 -4.63
CA TRP A 338 2.74 -16.31 -3.50
C TRP A 338 1.95 -15.07 -3.97
N ALA A 339 1.93 -14.80 -5.27
CA ALA A 339 1.01 -13.86 -5.89
C ALA A 339 0.01 -14.60 -6.79
N ARG A 340 -1.20 -14.04 -6.93
CA ARG A 340 -2.20 -14.54 -7.87
C ARG A 340 -1.74 -14.23 -9.29
N PHE A 341 -1.77 -15.23 -10.16
CA PHE A 341 -1.47 -15.00 -11.58
C PHE A 341 -2.51 -14.07 -12.23
N LEU A 342 -2.32 -13.74 -13.50
CA LEU A 342 -3.32 -13.02 -14.26
C LEU A 342 -4.50 -13.96 -14.54
N ASP A 343 -5.63 -13.69 -13.90
CA ASP A 343 -6.88 -14.39 -14.21
C ASP A 343 -7.39 -13.83 -15.55
N GLY A 344 -7.51 -14.67 -16.60
CA GLY A 344 -8.03 -14.22 -17.90
C GLY A 344 -7.04 -14.13 -19.07
N GLY A 345 -5.98 -14.93 -19.07
CA GLY A 345 -5.18 -15.22 -20.28
C GLY A 345 -5.96 -16.05 -21.31
N LEU A 346 -6.96 -15.42 -21.93
CA LEU A 346 -7.61 -15.75 -23.21
C LEU A 346 -8.64 -16.90 -23.36
N ASN A 347 -9.00 -17.72 -22.37
CA ASN A 347 -10.11 -18.68 -22.57
C ASN A 347 -11.13 -18.86 -21.43
N THR A 348 -10.75 -18.68 -20.15
CA THR A 348 -11.71 -18.75 -19.02
C THR A 348 -11.17 -18.00 -17.80
N THR A 349 -12.01 -17.25 -17.09
CA THR A 349 -11.70 -16.69 -15.77
C THR A 349 -11.97 -17.73 -14.67
N GLN A 350 -11.14 -17.76 -13.63
CA GLN A 350 -11.32 -18.66 -12.47
C GLN A 350 -11.84 -17.92 -11.23
N GLY A 351 -11.65 -16.60 -11.20
CA GLY A 351 -11.99 -15.74 -10.07
C GLY A 351 -12.42 -14.36 -10.54
N ALA A 352 -12.29 -13.40 -9.63
CA ALA A 352 -12.53 -12.01 -9.96
C ALA A 352 -11.22 -11.41 -10.50
N LEU A 353 -11.29 -10.70 -11.64
CA LEU A 353 -10.11 -10.16 -12.31
C LEU A 353 -9.26 -9.28 -11.38
N GLN A 354 -9.92 -8.57 -10.46
CA GLN A 354 -9.24 -7.70 -9.50
C GLN A 354 -8.28 -8.44 -8.55
N GLU A 355 -8.48 -9.75 -8.33
CA GLU A 355 -7.58 -10.56 -7.50
C GLU A 355 -6.20 -10.77 -8.16
N SER A 356 -6.06 -10.53 -9.47
CA SER A 356 -4.82 -10.73 -10.23
C SER A 356 -3.66 -9.91 -9.67
N MET A 357 -2.46 -10.49 -9.67
CA MET A 357 -1.20 -9.86 -9.24
C MET A 357 -1.13 -9.45 -7.76
N HIS A 358 -2.13 -9.79 -6.94
CA HIS A 358 -2.11 -9.54 -5.51
C HIS A 358 -1.46 -10.70 -4.73
N PRO A 359 -0.91 -10.47 -3.52
CA PRO A 359 -0.42 -11.54 -2.66
C PRO A 359 -1.58 -12.47 -2.31
N ASN A 360 -1.39 -13.75 -2.62
CA ASN A 360 -2.38 -14.79 -2.42
C ASN A 360 -2.32 -15.32 -0.97
N TYR A 361 -3.00 -16.43 -0.65
CA TYR A 361 -2.99 -17.01 0.70
C TYR A 361 -1.59 -17.13 1.32
N TYR A 362 -0.61 -17.63 0.58
CA TYR A 362 0.76 -17.80 1.07
C TYR A 362 1.51 -16.47 1.18
N GLY A 363 1.30 -15.57 0.21
CA GLY A 363 1.84 -14.21 0.27
C GLY A 363 1.33 -13.42 1.48
N GLN A 364 0.05 -13.56 1.81
CA GLN A 364 -0.55 -12.93 2.99
C GLN A 364 -0.02 -13.51 4.31
N GLN A 365 0.25 -14.82 4.38
CA GLN A 365 0.94 -15.42 5.52
C GLN A 365 2.38 -14.88 5.69
N ALA A 366 3.11 -14.70 4.58
CA ALA A 366 4.43 -14.11 4.59
C ALA A 366 4.39 -12.65 5.09
N LEU A 367 3.42 -11.86 4.63
CA LEU A 367 3.16 -10.51 5.13
C LEU A 367 2.89 -10.50 6.64
N GLY A 368 2.00 -11.37 7.14
CA GLY A 368 1.71 -11.48 8.58
C GLY A 368 2.95 -11.82 9.42
N SER A 369 3.84 -12.66 8.87
CA SER A 369 5.13 -12.98 9.49
C SER A 369 6.07 -11.77 9.51
N CYS A 370 6.13 -10.99 8.44
CA CYS A 370 6.86 -9.71 8.41
C CYS A 370 6.34 -8.73 9.47
N LEU A 371 5.02 -8.62 9.63
CA LEU A 371 4.43 -7.73 10.63
C LEU A 371 4.76 -8.17 12.05
N THR A 372 4.71 -9.47 12.32
CA THR A 372 5.12 -10.06 13.60
C THR A 372 6.59 -9.78 13.91
N LEU A 373 7.48 -9.97 12.93
CA LEU A 373 8.90 -9.67 13.07
C LEU A 373 9.15 -8.18 13.29
N LEU A 374 8.42 -7.32 12.58
CA LEU A 374 8.54 -5.86 12.70
C LEU A 374 8.12 -5.40 14.09
N TRP A 375 7.04 -5.96 14.62
CA TRP A 375 6.55 -5.67 15.96
C TRP A 375 7.59 -6.03 17.04
N ALA A 376 8.27 -7.17 16.88
CA ALA A 376 9.31 -7.63 17.80
C ALA A 376 10.60 -6.79 17.78
N LYS A 377 10.79 -5.91 16.79
CA LYS A 377 11.93 -4.99 16.71
C LYS A 377 11.64 -3.64 17.35
N PRO A 378 12.67 -2.93 17.86
CA PRO A 378 12.58 -1.48 18.09
C PRO A 378 12.12 -0.75 16.83
N SER A 379 11.55 0.45 17.00
CA SER A 379 11.18 1.30 15.87
C SER A 379 12.39 1.55 14.95
N GLY A 380 12.16 1.52 13.65
CA GLY A 380 13.21 1.66 12.63
C GLY A 380 12.71 1.20 11.26
N ASN A 381 13.42 1.55 10.19
CA ASN A 381 13.01 1.17 8.84
C ASN A 381 13.63 -0.17 8.47
N TYR A 382 12.81 -1.08 7.94
CA TYR A 382 13.24 -2.44 7.61
C TYR A 382 12.78 -2.83 6.21
N ALA A 383 13.48 -3.78 5.60
CA ALA A 383 12.99 -4.51 4.44
C ALA A 383 12.66 -5.94 4.87
N CYS A 384 11.50 -6.45 4.47
CA CYS A 384 11.15 -7.85 4.67
C CYS A 384 11.53 -8.69 3.46
N ARG A 385 12.14 -9.84 3.72
CA ARG A 385 12.64 -10.78 2.70
C ARG A 385 12.27 -12.20 3.10
N ASN A 386 12.22 -13.09 2.11
CA ASN A 386 12.07 -14.51 2.35
C ASN A 386 13.42 -15.24 2.27
N THR A 387 13.44 -16.46 2.79
CA THR A 387 14.51 -17.44 2.58
C THR A 387 14.05 -18.42 1.51
N ALA A 388 14.87 -18.62 0.47
CA ALA A 388 14.53 -19.50 -0.65
C ALA A 388 14.10 -20.90 -0.20
N GLY A 389 13.00 -21.40 -0.78
CA GLY A 389 12.45 -22.74 -0.50
C GLY A 389 11.82 -22.91 0.88
N ARG A 390 11.55 -21.81 1.60
CA ARG A 390 10.88 -21.82 2.91
C ARG A 390 9.49 -21.19 2.78
N ASP A 391 8.60 -21.55 3.69
CA ASP A 391 7.30 -20.91 3.82
C ASP A 391 7.41 -19.58 4.60
N ALA A 392 6.28 -19.05 5.06
CA ALA A 392 6.22 -17.83 5.87
C ALA A 392 7.09 -17.85 7.15
N SER A 393 7.48 -19.03 7.67
CA SER A 393 8.42 -19.10 8.79
C SER A 393 9.85 -18.71 8.40
N GLY A 394 10.16 -18.70 7.10
CA GLY A 394 11.45 -18.28 6.54
C GLY A 394 11.57 -16.78 6.29
N MET A 395 10.58 -15.97 6.68
CA MET A 395 10.65 -14.51 6.57
C MET A 395 11.67 -13.92 7.54
N TYR A 396 12.38 -12.88 7.13
CA TYR A 396 13.31 -12.14 7.97
C TYR A 396 13.33 -10.65 7.60
N LEU A 397 13.79 -9.83 8.55
CA LEU A 397 13.98 -8.41 8.35
C LEU A 397 15.46 -8.07 8.17
N THR A 398 15.76 -7.18 7.23
CA THR A 398 17.04 -6.46 7.15
C THR A 398 16.80 -4.99 7.47
N ALA A 399 17.85 -4.28 7.91
CA ALA A 399 17.80 -2.83 7.87
C ALA A 399 17.54 -2.37 6.43
N ARG A 400 16.82 -1.26 6.29
CA ARG A 400 16.58 -0.62 4.99
C ARG A 400 17.54 0.52 4.74
#